data_AF-A0ABC8T106-F1
#
_entry.id   AF-A0ABC8T106-F1
#
_cell.length_a   1.000
_cell.length_b   1.000
_cell.length_c   1.000
_cell.angle_alpha   90.00
_cell.angle_beta   90.00
_cell.angle_gamma   90.00
#
_symmetry.space_group_name_H-M   'P 1'
#
loop_
_entity.id
_entity.type
_entity.pdbx_description
1 polymer ?
#
loop_
_entity_poly.entity_id
_entity_poly.type
_entity_poly.pdbx_seq_one_letter_code
_entity_poly.pdbx_strand_id
1 'polypeptide(L)'
;MLPNVPWYQERRLHQVSLGSLMVVILISTVKYNLSKLQDVYLHTNCLAILTNMAPHFHRLSAYASQRLVSLFDMLSRKYNRLADQKNNKMHIGNSELREDDSLSGDMSTELHIYTDFLRIVLEILNAILTYALPRNPEVVYAIMHRQDVFQPFKNHPRFVELLENIFNVLHFFNSRMDAHNTDGEWSAEKVLQIININCRSWRGEGMKIVTQLHFTYEQESHPEEFFIPYVWQLVVTRCGLSFYPKSINLFQIDPTIEDDNSSGEAKQQQHGELNGHRPQ
;
A
#
# COMPACT_ATOMS: atom_id res chain seq x y z
N MET A 1 6.71 29.70 15.02
CA MET A 1 6.91 28.36 14.45
C MET A 1 6.93 28.48 12.93
N LEU A 2 7.82 27.76 12.24
CA LEU A 2 7.85 27.77 10.78
C LEU A 2 6.62 27.00 10.25
N PRO A 3 5.74 27.63 9.46
CA PRO A 3 4.45 27.05 9.09
C PRO A 3 4.56 25.89 8.09
N ASN A 4 5.66 25.80 7.33
CA ASN A 4 5.90 24.71 6.39
C ASN A 4 7.41 24.59 6.07
N VAL A 5 7.88 23.36 5.88
CA VAL A 5 9.27 23.05 5.48
C VAL A 5 9.18 22.23 4.18
N PRO A 6 9.26 22.87 2.99
CA PRO A 6 8.90 22.27 1.70
C PRO A 6 9.70 21.02 1.32
N TRP A 7 10.93 20.89 1.84
CA TRP A 7 11.81 19.74 1.64
C TRP A 7 11.50 18.60 2.61
N TYR A 8 10.75 18.85 3.69
CA TYR A 8 10.40 17.88 4.71
C TYR A 8 9.03 17.27 4.43
N GLN A 9 8.99 16.27 3.57
CA GLN A 9 7.76 15.60 3.14
C GLN A 9 7.36 14.41 4.04
N GLU A 10 8.23 14.01 4.96
CA GLU A 10 8.02 12.85 5.81
C GLU A 10 7.28 13.20 7.10
N ARG A 11 6.12 12.58 7.31
CA ARG A 11 5.45 12.63 8.61
C ARG A 11 6.29 11.82 9.59
N ARG A 12 6.80 12.46 10.65
CA ARG A 12 7.53 11.77 11.73
C ARG A 12 6.65 10.68 12.33
N LEU A 13 6.97 9.42 12.02
CA LEU A 13 6.36 8.26 12.66
C LEU A 13 7.08 8.04 14.00
N HIS A 14 6.63 8.72 15.05
CA HIS A 14 7.13 8.46 16.41
C HIS A 14 6.24 7.41 17.08
N GLN A 15 6.85 6.41 17.71
CA GLN A 15 6.16 5.33 18.44
C GLN A 15 5.10 4.56 17.62
N VAL A 16 5.43 4.21 16.37
CA VAL A 16 4.54 3.37 15.55
C VAL A 16 4.72 1.87 15.83
N SER A 17 3.62 1.13 15.83
CA SER A 17 3.67 -0.33 15.89
C SER A 17 4.33 -0.91 14.64
N LEU A 18 4.96 -2.09 14.76
CA LEU A 18 5.49 -2.82 13.61
C LEU A 18 4.42 -3.03 12.53
N GLY A 19 3.18 -3.36 12.93
CA GLY A 19 2.05 -3.47 12.00
C GLY A 19 1.77 -2.17 11.25
N SER A 20 1.82 -1.02 11.93
CA SER A 20 1.65 0.29 11.27
C SER A 20 2.75 0.57 10.25
N LEU A 21 4.00 0.25 10.61
CA LEU A 21 5.14 0.43 9.71
C LEU A 21 5.01 -0.46 8.46
N MET A 22 4.69 -1.74 8.65
CA MET A 22 4.48 -2.69 7.55
C MET A 22 3.34 -2.25 6.62
N VAL A 23 2.21 -1.80 7.18
CA VAL A 23 1.09 -1.24 6.39
C VAL A 23 1.56 -0.06 5.55
N VAL A 24 2.28 0.89 6.14
CA VAL A 24 2.77 2.07 5.42
C VAL A 24 3.74 1.71 4.31
N ILE A 25 4.69 0.81 4.57
CA ILE A 25 5.68 0.35 3.58
C ILE A 25 4.98 -0.36 2.42
N LEU A 26 4.19 -1.39 2.70
CA LEU A 26 3.53 -2.20 1.67
C LEU A 26 2.58 -1.37 0.81
N ILE A 27 1.80 -0.47 1.41
CA ILE A 27 0.91 0.42 0.65
C ILE A 27 1.70 1.43 -0.18
N SER A 28 2.83 1.92 0.33
CA SER A 28 3.70 2.82 -0.43
C SER A 28 4.33 2.10 -1.62
N THR A 29 4.74 0.84 -1.45
CA THR A 29 5.23 -0.03 -2.52
C THR A 29 4.15 -0.28 -3.57
N VAL A 30 2.92 -0.61 -3.15
CA VAL A 30 1.78 -0.77 -4.07
C VAL A 30 1.51 0.53 -4.84
N LYS A 31 1.51 1.69 -4.16
CA LYS A 31 1.30 2.98 -4.83
C LYS A 31 2.40 3.28 -5.86
N TYR A 32 3.67 3.05 -5.49
CA TYR A 32 4.80 3.25 -6.39
C TYR A 32 4.68 2.34 -7.61
N ASN A 33 4.43 1.05 -7.38
CA ASN A 33 4.27 0.04 -8.41
C ASN A 33 3.14 0.40 -9.40
N LEU A 34 1.96 0.81 -8.91
CA LEU A 34 0.85 1.27 -9.76
C LEU A 34 1.22 2.45 -10.66
N SER A 35 2.12 3.31 -10.19
CA SER A 35 2.53 4.52 -10.91
C SER A 35 3.71 4.34 -11.85
N LYS A 36 4.56 3.32 -11.65
CA LYS A 36 5.86 3.20 -12.33
C LYS A 36 6.12 1.87 -13.01
N LEU A 37 5.86 0.75 -12.34
CA LEU A 37 6.28 -0.57 -12.82
C LEU A 37 5.11 -1.39 -13.37
N GLN A 38 3.91 -1.21 -12.81
CA GLN A 38 2.68 -1.93 -13.16
C GLN A 38 2.83 -3.46 -13.04
N ASP A 39 3.63 -3.91 -12.08
CA ASP A 39 3.91 -5.32 -11.84
C ASP A 39 2.82 -5.97 -10.98
N VAL A 40 2.03 -6.86 -11.59
CA VAL A 40 0.95 -7.60 -10.91
C VAL A 40 1.50 -8.47 -9.77
N TYR A 41 2.68 -9.08 -9.93
CA TYR A 41 3.28 -9.96 -8.94
C TYR A 41 3.62 -9.19 -7.65
N LEU A 42 4.21 -8.01 -7.78
CA LEU A 42 4.52 -7.14 -6.64
C LEU A 42 3.26 -6.66 -5.91
N HIS A 43 2.16 -6.40 -6.63
CA HIS A 43 0.86 -6.10 -6.00
C HIS A 43 0.33 -7.28 -5.19
N THR A 44 0.29 -8.46 -5.81
CA THR A 44 -0.18 -9.68 -5.18
C THR A 44 0.58 -9.99 -3.90
N ASN A 45 1.91 -9.91 -3.93
CA ASN A 45 2.73 -10.14 -2.74
C ASN A 45 2.47 -9.12 -1.62
N CYS A 46 2.38 -7.83 -1.95
CA CYS A 46 2.10 -6.82 -0.93
C CYS A 46 0.72 -7.03 -0.28
N LEU A 47 -0.30 -7.34 -1.09
CA LEU A 47 -1.65 -7.61 -0.60
C LEU A 47 -1.74 -8.93 0.18
N ALA A 48 -1.01 -9.96 -0.23
CA ALA A 48 -0.93 -11.23 0.47
C ALA A 48 -0.34 -11.07 1.87
N ILE A 49 0.77 -10.33 2.00
CA ILE A 49 1.38 -10.02 3.30
C ILE A 49 0.38 -9.27 4.19
N LEU A 50 -0.28 -8.22 3.66
CA LEU A 50 -1.28 -7.46 4.42
C LEU A 50 -2.45 -8.33 4.89
N THR A 51 -2.91 -9.25 4.03
CA THR A 51 -4.01 -10.17 4.33
C THR A 51 -3.66 -11.10 5.48
N ASN A 52 -2.46 -11.68 5.47
CA ASN A 52 -1.99 -12.53 6.55
C ASN A 52 -1.81 -11.77 7.87
N MET A 53 -1.40 -10.49 7.82
CA MET A 53 -1.23 -9.66 9.01
C MET A 53 -2.54 -9.11 9.58
N ALA A 54 -3.57 -8.96 8.74
CA ALA A 54 -4.81 -8.25 9.07
C ALA A 54 -5.50 -8.68 10.39
N PRO A 55 -5.68 -9.98 10.69
CA PRO A 55 -6.33 -10.42 11.93
C PRO A 55 -5.49 -10.15 13.18
N HIS A 56 -4.19 -9.91 13.01
CA HIS A 56 -3.23 -9.79 14.11
C HIS A 56 -2.82 -8.33 14.37
N PHE A 57 -3.31 -7.37 13.59
CA PHE A 57 -3.00 -5.98 13.81
C PHE A 57 -3.43 -5.52 15.21
N HIS A 58 -2.57 -4.74 15.84
CA HIS A 58 -2.81 -4.20 17.17
C HIS A 58 -2.38 -2.75 17.20
N ARG A 59 -3.29 -1.86 17.61
CA ARG A 59 -3.03 -0.42 17.76
C ARG A 59 -2.39 0.17 16.49
N LEU A 60 -3.03 -0.03 15.33
CA LEU A 60 -2.64 0.69 14.13
C LEU A 60 -2.74 2.20 14.36
N SER A 61 -1.73 2.93 13.91
CA SER A 61 -1.74 4.40 13.93
C SER A 61 -2.83 4.96 13.01
N ALA A 62 -3.35 6.15 13.35
CA ALA A 62 -4.28 6.88 12.49
C ALA A 62 -3.81 6.96 11.03
N TYR A 63 -2.51 7.17 10.82
CA TYR A 63 -1.92 7.23 9.49
C TYR A 63 -1.98 5.89 8.75
N ALA A 64 -1.60 4.78 9.39
CA ALA A 64 -1.68 3.45 8.78
C ALA A 64 -3.13 3.07 8.44
N SER A 65 -4.06 3.33 9.36
CA SER A 65 -5.50 3.10 9.18
C SER A 65 -6.07 3.89 8.00
N GLN A 66 -5.73 5.18 7.87
CA GLN A 66 -6.09 6.00 6.72
C GLN A 66 -5.52 5.46 5.41
N ARG A 67 -4.28 4.93 5.44
CA ARG A 67 -3.65 4.36 4.24
C ARG A 67 -4.36 3.10 3.76
N LEU A 68 -4.86 2.24 4.66
CA LEU A 68 -5.68 1.07 4.30
C LEU A 68 -6.93 1.47 3.52
N VAL A 69 -7.70 2.45 4.02
CA VAL A 69 -8.89 2.94 3.32
C VAL A 69 -8.52 3.67 2.01
N SER A 70 -7.42 4.43 2.02
CA SER A 70 -6.91 5.11 0.83
C SER A 70 -6.45 4.13 -0.26
N LEU A 71 -5.99 2.93 0.10
CA LEU A 71 -5.61 1.90 -0.86
C LEU A 71 -6.84 1.44 -1.66
N PHE A 72 -7.96 1.15 -0.99
CA PHE A 72 -9.21 0.80 -1.65
C PHE A 72 -9.66 1.92 -2.61
N ASP A 73 -9.68 3.16 -2.13
CA ASP A 73 -10.06 4.35 -2.91
C ASP A 73 -9.13 4.60 -4.11
N MET A 74 -7.84 4.29 -3.99
CA MET A 74 -6.89 4.39 -5.10
C MET A 74 -7.15 3.34 -6.17
N LEU A 75 -7.32 2.08 -5.78
CA LEU A 75 -7.59 0.97 -6.69
C LEU A 75 -8.97 1.14 -7.36
N SER A 76 -9.97 1.65 -6.63
CA SER A 76 -11.33 1.83 -7.15
C SER A 76 -11.37 2.89 -8.25
N ARG A 77 -10.61 3.98 -8.11
CA ARG A 77 -10.44 4.97 -9.18
C ARG A 77 -9.81 4.39 -10.43
N LYS A 78 -8.80 3.54 -10.28
CA LYS A 78 -8.14 2.88 -11.43
C LYS A 78 -9.10 1.88 -12.10
N TYR A 79 -9.82 1.08 -11.31
CA TYR A 79 -10.89 0.20 -11.80
C TYR A 79 -11.97 0.95 -12.58
N ASN A 80 -12.53 2.04 -12.02
CA ASN A 80 -13.58 2.82 -12.66
C ASN A 80 -13.09 3.42 -13.99
N ARG A 81 -11.86 3.95 -14.04
CA ARG A 81 -11.27 4.46 -15.29
C ARG A 81 -11.18 3.38 -16.37
N LEU A 82 -10.80 2.16 -16.01
CA LEU A 82 -10.73 1.03 -16.95
C LEU A 82 -12.14 0.59 -17.40
N ALA A 83 -13.10 0.57 -16.47
CA ALA A 83 -14.50 0.25 -16.77
C ALA A 83 -15.13 1.26 -17.75
N ASP A 84 -14.90 2.56 -17.53
CA ASP A 84 -15.38 3.63 -18.39
C ASP A 84 -14.76 3.53 -19.80
N GLN A 85 -13.46 3.25 -19.89
CA GLN A 85 -12.77 3.04 -21.17
C GLN A 85 -13.34 1.84 -21.95
N LYS A 86 -13.61 0.73 -21.26
CA LYS A 86 -14.24 -0.46 -21.86
C LYS A 86 -15.63 -0.14 -22.41
N ASN A 87 -16.45 0.58 -21.62
CA ASN A 87 -17.82 0.93 -22.02
C ASN A 87 -17.86 1.91 -23.20
N ASN A 88 -16.95 2.90 -23.23
CA ASN A 88 -16.85 3.87 -24.32
C ASN A 88 -16.43 3.22 -25.64
N LYS A 89 -15.49 2.25 -25.62
CA LYS A 89 -15.10 1.50 -26.82
C LYS A 89 -16.25 0.64 -27.36
N MET A 90 -17.02 0.01 -26.46
CA MET A 90 -18.20 -0.77 -26.84
C MET A 90 -19.30 0.08 -27.51
N HIS A 91 -19.40 1.36 -27.16
CA HIS A 91 -20.35 2.28 -27.78
C HIS A 91 -19.89 2.87 -29.13
N ILE A 92 -18.58 2.92 -29.39
CA ILE A 92 -18.00 3.49 -30.63
C ILE A 92 -17.76 2.41 -31.70
N GLY A 93 -17.51 1.16 -31.30
CA GLY A 93 -17.13 0.05 -32.19
C GLY A 93 -18.29 -0.72 -32.82
N ASN A 94 -19.03 -0.08 -33.75
CA ASN A 94 -19.80 -0.80 -34.78
C ASN A 94 -19.26 -0.53 -36.21
N SER A 95 -18.10 0.10 -36.33
CA SER A 95 -17.40 0.31 -37.60
C SER A 95 -15.91 0.07 -37.37
N GLU A 96 -15.31 -0.78 -38.21
CA GLU A 96 -13.86 -1.05 -38.33
C GLU A 96 -13.28 -2.24 -37.51
N LEU A 97 -13.52 -3.44 -38.07
CA LEU A 97 -12.57 -4.52 -38.40
C LEU A 97 -11.48 -4.97 -37.37
N ARG A 98 -11.72 -6.17 -36.81
CA ARG A 98 -10.85 -7.38 -36.77
C ARG A 98 -9.44 -7.37 -36.11
N GLU A 99 -8.88 -6.25 -35.66
CA GLU A 99 -7.66 -6.24 -34.81
C GLU A 99 -7.94 -6.01 -33.30
N ASP A 100 -9.19 -5.73 -32.92
CA ASP A 100 -9.57 -5.26 -31.56
C ASP A 100 -9.87 -6.38 -30.54
N ASP A 101 -9.82 -7.66 -30.96
CA ASP A 101 -10.16 -8.80 -30.08
C ASP A 101 -9.06 -9.08 -29.03
N SER A 102 -7.79 -8.86 -29.38
CA SER A 102 -6.66 -9.00 -28.43
C SER A 102 -6.62 -7.87 -27.41
N LEU A 103 -6.77 -6.62 -27.84
CA LEU A 103 -6.75 -5.44 -26.97
C LEU A 103 -7.97 -5.36 -26.03
N SER A 104 -9.15 -5.80 -26.49
CA SER A 104 -10.34 -5.90 -25.64
C SER A 104 -10.23 -7.04 -24.62
N GLY A 105 -9.57 -8.14 -24.97
CA GLY A 105 -9.20 -9.23 -24.06
C GLY A 105 -8.23 -8.78 -22.96
N ASP A 106 -7.19 -8.03 -23.30
CA ASP A 106 -6.22 -7.49 -22.35
C ASP A 106 -6.88 -6.52 -21.35
N MET A 107 -7.74 -5.61 -21.83
CA MET A 107 -8.49 -4.70 -20.97
C MET A 107 -9.44 -5.43 -20.02
N SER A 108 -10.08 -6.51 -20.48
CA SER A 108 -10.93 -7.33 -19.62
C SER A 108 -10.11 -8.02 -18.53
N THR A 109 -8.91 -8.51 -18.87
CA THR A 109 -8.00 -9.15 -17.92
C THR A 109 -7.51 -8.15 -16.87
N GLU A 110 -7.09 -6.95 -17.27
CA GLU A 110 -6.70 -5.88 -16.34
C GLU A 110 -7.87 -5.54 -15.38
N LEU A 111 -9.09 -5.42 -15.90
CA LEU A 111 -10.28 -5.14 -15.09
C LEU A 111 -10.54 -6.25 -14.06
N HIS A 112 -10.39 -7.53 -14.44
CA HIS A 112 -10.50 -8.66 -13.52
C HIS A 112 -9.44 -8.60 -12.41
N ILE A 113 -8.18 -8.31 -12.76
CA ILE A 113 -7.08 -8.16 -11.80
C ILE A 113 -7.40 -7.07 -10.77
N TYR A 114 -7.84 -5.88 -11.20
CA TYR A 114 -8.21 -4.82 -10.25
C TYR A 114 -9.45 -5.17 -9.41
N THR A 115 -10.38 -5.95 -9.97
CA THR A 115 -11.52 -6.47 -9.21
C THR A 115 -11.06 -7.39 -8.08
N ASP A 116 -10.07 -8.26 -8.35
CA ASP A 116 -9.47 -9.14 -7.34
C ASP A 116 -8.68 -8.34 -6.30
N PHE A 117 -7.91 -7.33 -6.71
CA PHE A 117 -7.22 -6.45 -5.76
C PHE A 117 -8.19 -5.70 -4.84
N LEU A 118 -9.29 -5.17 -5.38
CA LEU A 118 -10.32 -4.52 -4.57
C LEU A 118 -10.95 -5.51 -3.57
N ARG A 119 -11.24 -6.73 -4.01
CA ARG A 119 -11.75 -7.79 -3.15
C ARG A 119 -10.79 -8.10 -2.01
N ILE A 120 -9.50 -8.30 -2.31
CA ILE A 120 -8.48 -8.61 -1.28
C ILE A 120 -8.38 -7.46 -0.27
N VAL A 121 -8.44 -6.20 -0.71
CA VAL A 121 -8.44 -5.06 0.22
C VAL A 121 -9.68 -5.03 1.11
N LEU A 122 -10.86 -5.37 0.58
CA LEU A 122 -12.07 -5.52 1.37
C LEU A 122 -11.97 -6.70 2.36
N GLU A 123 -11.32 -7.79 1.98
CA GLU A 123 -11.05 -8.93 2.86
C GLU A 123 -10.05 -8.57 3.99
N ILE A 124 -9.02 -7.78 3.69
CA ILE A 124 -8.10 -7.20 4.70
C ILE A 124 -8.89 -6.36 5.71
N LEU A 125 -9.75 -5.44 5.24
CA LEU A 125 -10.57 -4.62 6.13
C LEU A 125 -11.53 -5.50 6.97
N ASN A 126 -12.17 -6.49 6.36
CA ASN A 126 -13.04 -7.43 7.05
C ASN A 126 -12.29 -8.24 8.11
N ALA A 127 -11.09 -8.72 7.83
CA ALA A 127 -10.28 -9.45 8.81
C ALA A 127 -9.95 -8.56 10.02
N ILE A 128 -9.63 -7.28 9.81
CA ILE A 128 -9.43 -6.34 10.92
C ILE A 128 -10.74 -6.15 11.70
N LEU A 129 -11.85 -5.90 11.02
CA LEU A 129 -13.15 -5.62 11.64
C LEU A 129 -13.71 -6.82 12.42
N THR A 130 -13.43 -8.03 11.96
CA THR A 130 -13.91 -9.26 12.58
C THR A 130 -13.02 -9.69 13.75
N TYR A 131 -11.69 -9.69 13.57
CA TYR A 131 -10.77 -10.32 14.53
C TYR A 131 -10.01 -9.33 15.42
N ALA A 132 -9.86 -8.08 14.97
CA ALA A 132 -8.96 -7.12 15.60
C ALA A 132 -9.61 -5.76 15.95
N LEU A 133 -10.91 -5.57 15.68
CA LEU A 133 -11.61 -4.29 15.83
C LEU A 133 -11.45 -3.67 17.22
N PRO A 134 -11.65 -4.39 18.34
CA PRO A 134 -11.54 -3.80 19.67
C PRO A 134 -10.15 -3.22 19.98
N ARG A 135 -9.13 -3.66 19.23
CA ARG A 135 -7.72 -3.26 19.37
C ARG A 135 -7.29 -2.20 18.34
N ASN A 136 -8.16 -1.84 17.39
CA ASN A 136 -7.87 -0.95 16.28
C ASN A 136 -8.96 0.12 16.07
N PRO A 137 -9.18 1.01 17.06
CA PRO A 137 -10.19 2.08 16.98
C PRO A 137 -9.92 3.04 15.82
N GLU A 138 -8.66 3.30 15.49
CA GLU A 138 -8.24 4.16 14.38
C GLU A 138 -8.70 3.64 13.01
N VAL A 139 -8.86 2.33 12.86
CA VAL A 139 -9.38 1.73 11.62
C VAL A 139 -10.87 2.02 11.48
N VAL A 140 -11.63 1.90 12.57
CA VAL A 140 -13.05 2.27 12.60
C VAL A 140 -13.21 3.75 12.27
N TYR A 141 -12.41 4.62 12.91
CA TYR A 141 -12.41 6.05 12.62
C TYR A 141 -12.13 6.34 11.13
N ALA A 142 -11.10 5.72 10.55
CA ALA A 142 -10.76 5.91 9.15
C ALA A 142 -11.88 5.47 8.19
N ILE A 143 -12.55 4.35 8.50
CA ILE A 143 -13.68 3.81 7.71
C ILE A 143 -14.89 4.73 7.82
N MET A 144 -15.23 5.21 9.02
CA MET A 144 -16.33 6.16 9.24
C MET A 144 -16.09 7.49 8.51
N HIS A 145 -14.88 8.04 8.62
CA HIS A 145 -14.52 9.31 8.00
C HIS A 145 -14.59 9.25 6.46
N ARG A 146 -14.32 8.09 5.85
CA ARG A 146 -14.33 7.89 4.39
C ARG A 146 -15.37 6.86 3.95
N GLN A 147 -16.53 6.82 4.61
CA GLN A 147 -17.60 5.88 4.25
C GLN A 147 -18.13 6.07 2.81
N ASP A 148 -17.93 7.26 2.23
CA ASP A 148 -18.27 7.61 0.85
C ASP A 148 -17.60 6.70 -0.18
N VAL A 149 -16.38 6.22 0.09
CA VAL A 149 -15.60 5.43 -0.88
C VAL A 149 -16.21 4.05 -1.16
N PHE A 150 -17.00 3.53 -0.21
CA PHE A 150 -17.61 2.21 -0.29
C PHE A 150 -18.98 2.24 -0.98
N GLN A 151 -19.66 3.39 -0.98
CA GLN A 151 -21.03 3.52 -1.49
C GLN A 151 -21.19 3.10 -2.96
N PRO A 152 -20.29 3.48 -3.90
CA PRO A 152 -20.44 3.10 -5.31
C PRO A 152 -20.44 1.58 -5.54
N PHE A 153 -19.87 0.82 -4.61
CA PHE A 153 -19.68 -0.62 -4.73
C PHE A 153 -20.70 -1.45 -3.95
N LYS A 154 -21.62 -0.81 -3.21
CA LYS A 154 -22.56 -1.48 -2.30
C LYS A 154 -23.32 -2.66 -2.93
N ASN A 155 -23.68 -2.54 -4.20
CA ASN A 155 -24.45 -3.54 -4.93
C ASN A 155 -23.59 -4.40 -5.88
N HIS A 156 -22.25 -4.27 -5.81
CA HIS A 156 -21.36 -5.01 -6.70
C HIS A 156 -21.36 -6.50 -6.30
N PRO A 157 -21.69 -7.44 -7.20
CA PRO A 157 -21.90 -8.85 -6.84
C PRO A 157 -20.70 -9.52 -6.15
N ARG A 158 -19.46 -9.12 -6.49
CA ARG A 158 -18.24 -9.67 -5.88
C ARG A 158 -17.88 -9.04 -4.53
N PHE A 159 -18.52 -7.93 -4.16
CA PHE A 159 -18.16 -7.15 -2.96
C PHE A 159 -19.28 -7.07 -1.93
N VAL A 160 -20.52 -7.36 -2.32
CA VAL A 160 -21.72 -7.15 -1.48
C VAL A 160 -21.59 -7.76 -0.08
N GLU A 161 -21.12 -9.00 0.03
CA GLU A 161 -20.97 -9.66 1.35
C GLU A 161 -19.93 -8.97 2.24
N LEU A 162 -18.79 -8.58 1.65
CA LEU A 162 -17.72 -7.89 2.37
C LEU A 162 -18.12 -6.46 2.77
N LEU A 163 -18.90 -5.80 1.92
CA LEU A 163 -19.38 -4.44 2.15
C LEU A 163 -20.53 -4.40 3.16
N GLU A 164 -21.42 -5.38 3.17
CA GLU A 164 -22.46 -5.49 4.20
C GLU A 164 -21.86 -5.55 5.61
N ASN A 165 -20.78 -6.31 5.80
CA ASN A 165 -20.04 -6.33 7.06
C ASN A 165 -19.50 -4.94 7.45
N ILE A 166 -18.88 -4.24 6.49
CA ILE A 166 -18.39 -2.87 6.71
C ILE A 166 -19.55 -1.92 7.05
N PHE A 167 -20.68 -2.02 6.35
CA PHE A 167 -21.87 -1.20 6.61
C PHE A 167 -22.54 -1.54 7.94
N ASN A 168 -22.49 -2.79 8.41
CA ASN A 168 -22.99 -3.17 9.73
C ASN A 168 -22.16 -2.53 10.84
N VAL A 169 -20.82 -2.54 10.70
CA VAL A 169 -19.93 -1.81 11.60
C VAL A 169 -20.24 -0.31 11.56
N LEU A 170 -20.32 0.29 10.36
CA LEU A 170 -20.65 1.71 10.19
C LEU A 170 -21.97 2.06 10.86
N HIS A 171 -23.02 1.26 10.66
CA HIS A 171 -24.33 1.48 11.27
C HIS A 171 -24.27 1.46 12.80
N PHE A 172 -23.57 0.46 13.38
CA PHE A 172 -23.37 0.39 14.82
C PHE A 172 -22.68 1.64 15.37
N PHE A 173 -21.56 2.07 14.78
CA PHE A 173 -20.84 3.24 15.30
C PHE A 173 -21.56 4.56 15.00
N ASN A 174 -22.17 4.73 13.82
CA ASN A 174 -22.96 5.92 13.49
C ASN A 174 -24.15 6.09 14.45
N SER A 175 -24.89 5.02 14.75
CA SER A 175 -26.01 5.11 15.71
C SER A 175 -25.57 5.53 17.13
N ARG A 176 -24.36 5.13 17.55
CA ARG A 176 -23.78 5.56 18.83
C ARG A 176 -23.30 7.01 18.80
N MET A 177 -22.83 7.48 17.65
CA MET A 177 -22.51 8.89 17.45
C MET A 177 -23.77 9.76 17.52
N ASP A 178 -24.83 9.35 16.83
CA ASP A 178 -26.12 10.05 16.82
C ASP A 178 -26.75 10.14 18.21
N ALA A 179 -26.62 9.08 19.02
CA ALA A 179 -27.09 9.06 20.41
C ALA A 179 -26.34 10.06 21.34
N HIS A 180 -25.11 10.46 20.97
CA HIS A 180 -24.30 11.45 21.69
C HIS A 180 -24.33 12.86 21.06
N ASN A 181 -25.18 13.08 20.06
CA ASN A 181 -25.27 14.31 19.27
C ASN A 181 -26.02 15.47 19.97
N THR A 182 -26.05 15.47 21.30
CA THR A 182 -26.84 16.43 22.10
C THR A 182 -26.13 17.76 22.34
N ASP A 183 -24.78 17.82 22.26
CA ASP A 183 -23.98 18.97 22.72
C ASP A 183 -22.84 19.38 21.75
N GLY A 184 -23.18 20.08 20.65
CA GLY A 184 -22.23 20.89 19.86
C GLY A 184 -21.38 20.18 18.81
N GLU A 185 -20.55 20.98 18.12
CA GLU A 185 -19.71 20.59 16.96
C GLU A 185 -18.85 19.33 17.21
N TRP A 186 -18.72 18.48 16.19
CA TRP A 186 -17.89 17.28 16.23
C TRP A 186 -16.40 17.61 16.09
N SER A 187 -15.60 17.33 17.12
CA SER A 187 -14.14 17.30 17.02
C SER A 187 -13.64 15.87 16.77
N ALA A 188 -12.53 15.71 16.04
CA ALA A 188 -11.91 14.41 15.80
C ALA A 188 -11.60 13.65 17.11
N GLU A 189 -11.20 14.37 18.15
CA GLU A 189 -10.94 13.80 19.48
C GLU A 189 -12.22 13.23 20.11
N LYS A 190 -13.34 13.98 20.06
CA LYS A 190 -14.64 13.52 20.60
C LYS A 190 -15.13 12.28 19.87
N VAL A 191 -15.02 12.26 18.53
CA VAL A 191 -15.38 11.08 17.71
C VAL A 191 -14.54 9.87 18.10
N LEU A 192 -13.22 10.02 18.18
CA LEU A 192 -12.32 8.94 18.51
C LEU A 192 -12.53 8.41 19.94
N GLN A 193 -12.88 9.28 20.90
CA GLN A 193 -13.25 8.88 22.25
C GLN A 193 -14.51 8.00 22.27
N ILE A 194 -15.56 8.40 21.55
CA ILE A 194 -16.80 7.59 21.44
C ILE A 194 -16.48 6.24 20.78
N ILE A 195 -15.68 6.23 19.72
CA ILE A 195 -15.25 4.98 19.07
C ILE A 195 -14.51 4.09 20.07
N ASN A 196 -13.53 4.62 20.80
CA ASN A 196 -12.77 3.85 21.79
C ASN A 196 -13.66 3.20 22.86
N ILE A 197 -14.66 3.94 23.36
CA ILE A 197 -15.63 3.43 24.34
C ILE A 197 -16.43 2.27 23.73
N ASN A 198 -16.94 2.44 22.51
CA ASN A 198 -17.85 1.48 21.88
C ASN A 198 -17.13 0.28 21.21
N CYS A 199 -15.84 0.41 20.88
CA CYS A 199 -15.02 -0.70 20.38
C CYS A 199 -15.00 -1.90 21.34
N ARG A 200 -15.08 -1.65 22.65
CA ARG A 200 -15.11 -2.71 23.68
C ARG A 200 -16.45 -3.41 23.77
N SER A 201 -17.54 -2.76 23.36
CA SER A 201 -18.88 -3.36 23.34
C SER A 201 -19.19 -4.10 22.04
N TRP A 202 -18.40 -3.89 20.98
CA TRP A 202 -18.59 -4.60 19.72
C TRP A 202 -18.39 -6.12 19.92
N ARG A 203 -19.34 -6.90 19.39
CA ARG A 203 -19.33 -8.38 19.44
C ARG A 203 -19.41 -9.04 18.07
N GLY A 204 -19.42 -8.25 16.99
CA GLY A 204 -19.61 -8.78 15.63
C GLY A 204 -21.07 -9.12 15.32
N GLU A 205 -22.04 -8.51 16.02
CA GLU A 205 -23.46 -8.72 15.74
C GLU A 205 -23.79 -8.35 14.29
N GLY A 206 -24.45 -9.27 13.57
CA GLY A 206 -24.80 -9.09 12.15
C GLY A 206 -23.64 -9.28 11.17
N MET A 207 -22.43 -9.60 11.62
CA MET A 207 -21.31 -9.90 10.71
C MET A 207 -21.50 -11.26 10.04
N LYS A 208 -21.42 -11.29 8.71
CA LYS A 208 -21.30 -12.51 7.92
C LYS A 208 -19.93 -13.13 8.13
N ILE A 209 -19.89 -14.45 8.23
CA ILE A 209 -18.64 -15.22 8.30
C ILE A 209 -18.01 -15.19 6.91
N VAL A 210 -16.87 -14.52 6.81
CA VAL A 210 -16.04 -14.50 5.60
C VAL A 210 -14.88 -15.46 5.84
N THR A 211 -14.69 -16.43 4.95
CA THR A 211 -13.52 -17.32 5.01
C THR A 211 -12.25 -16.48 4.97
N GLN A 212 -11.38 -16.67 5.95
CA GLN A 212 -10.13 -15.92 5.99
C GLN A 212 -9.24 -16.37 4.83
N LEU A 213 -8.84 -15.41 4.00
CA LEU A 213 -7.82 -15.64 2.99
C LEU A 213 -6.46 -15.75 3.67
N HIS A 214 -5.70 -16.78 3.33
CA HIS A 214 -4.38 -17.02 3.88
C HIS A 214 -3.43 -17.36 2.73
N PHE A 215 -2.29 -16.69 2.69
CA PHE A 215 -1.29 -16.89 1.66
C PHE A 215 -0.07 -17.56 2.26
N THR A 216 0.40 -18.61 1.62
CA THR A 216 1.65 -19.28 1.98
C THR A 216 2.79 -18.75 1.13
N TYR A 217 3.97 -18.68 1.71
CA TYR A 217 5.18 -18.44 0.93
C TYR A 217 5.41 -19.61 -0.02
N GLU A 218 5.56 -19.30 -1.31
CA GLU A 218 6.01 -20.25 -2.32
C GLU A 218 7.48 -19.96 -2.60
N GLN A 219 8.33 -20.96 -2.38
CA GLN A 219 9.76 -20.81 -2.62
C GLN A 219 10.02 -20.78 -4.12
N GLU A 220 10.71 -19.73 -4.58
CA GLU A 220 11.20 -19.68 -5.96
C GLU A 220 12.08 -20.91 -6.25
N SER A 221 12.02 -21.43 -7.47
CA SER A 221 12.76 -22.65 -7.82
C SER A 221 14.28 -22.44 -7.83
N HIS A 222 14.70 -21.22 -8.23
CA HIS A 222 16.10 -20.85 -8.42
C HIS A 222 16.45 -19.52 -7.71
N PRO A 223 16.31 -19.44 -6.37
CA PRO A 223 16.60 -18.21 -5.63
C PRO A 223 18.07 -17.79 -5.73
N GLU A 224 18.97 -18.73 -6.03
CA GLU A 224 20.39 -18.51 -6.27
C GLU A 224 20.70 -17.67 -7.51
N GLU A 225 19.79 -17.61 -8.49
CA GLU A 225 20.03 -16.85 -9.72
C GLU A 225 19.89 -15.33 -9.49
N PHE A 226 19.06 -14.93 -8.52
CA PHE A 226 18.75 -13.51 -8.30
C PHE A 226 18.64 -13.12 -6.82
N PHE A 227 17.70 -13.71 -6.08
CA PHE A 227 17.35 -13.24 -4.73
C PHE A 227 18.51 -13.35 -3.75
N ILE A 228 19.21 -14.49 -3.75
CA ILE A 228 20.35 -14.72 -2.87
C ILE A 228 21.49 -13.74 -3.22
N PRO A 229 21.98 -13.65 -4.48
CA PRO A 229 22.96 -12.64 -4.88
C PRO A 229 22.57 -11.21 -4.48
N TYR A 230 21.33 -10.80 -4.76
CA TYR A 230 20.84 -9.44 -4.54
C TYR A 230 20.74 -9.07 -3.05
N VAL A 231 20.18 -9.95 -2.22
CA VAL A 231 20.09 -9.70 -0.76
C VAL A 231 21.49 -9.58 -0.16
N TRP A 232 22.42 -10.45 -0.56
CA TRP A 232 23.79 -10.37 -0.10
C TRP A 232 24.51 -9.11 -0.59
N GLN A 233 24.25 -8.66 -1.83
CA GLN A 233 24.74 -7.37 -2.32
C GLN A 233 24.26 -6.22 -1.43
N LEU A 234 22.98 -6.20 -1.04
CA LEU A 234 22.44 -5.19 -0.13
C LEU A 234 23.08 -5.25 1.26
N VAL A 235 23.26 -6.45 1.81
CA VAL A 235 23.90 -6.65 3.12
C VAL A 235 25.33 -6.10 3.09
N VAL A 236 26.13 -6.49 2.09
CA VAL A 236 27.52 -6.03 1.96
C VAL A 236 27.60 -4.53 1.78
N THR A 237 26.70 -3.95 0.98
CA THR A 237 26.70 -2.50 0.72
C THR A 237 26.24 -1.68 1.93
N ARG A 238 25.34 -2.21 2.78
CA ARG A 238 24.63 -1.40 3.79
C ARG A 238 24.85 -1.79 5.24
N CYS A 239 25.39 -2.96 5.57
CA CYS A 239 25.50 -3.39 6.97
C CYS A 239 26.68 -2.74 7.72
N GLY A 240 27.55 -2.00 7.01
CA GLY A 240 28.70 -1.33 7.61
C GLY A 240 29.79 -2.27 8.12
N LEU A 241 29.69 -3.57 7.82
CA LEU A 241 30.76 -4.54 8.08
C LEU A 241 31.74 -4.57 6.91
N SER A 242 33.03 -4.65 7.21
CA SER A 242 34.07 -4.82 6.20
C SER A 242 34.09 -6.26 5.70
N PHE A 243 33.60 -6.48 4.48
CA PHE A 243 33.80 -7.74 3.76
C PHE A 243 35.00 -7.62 2.83
N TYR A 244 35.71 -8.72 2.60
CA TYR A 244 36.74 -8.79 1.56
C TYR A 244 36.09 -9.09 0.21
N PRO A 245 36.04 -8.13 -0.74
CA PRO A 245 35.31 -8.31 -1.99
C PRO A 245 35.85 -9.47 -2.83
N LYS A 246 37.17 -9.65 -2.82
CA LYS A 246 37.87 -10.74 -3.53
C LYS A 246 37.54 -12.14 -3.02
N SER A 247 36.91 -12.25 -1.85
CA SER A 247 36.50 -13.52 -1.26
C SER A 247 35.00 -13.81 -1.46
N ILE A 248 34.24 -12.88 -2.06
CA ILE A 248 32.82 -13.03 -2.33
C ILE A 248 32.64 -13.55 -3.75
N ASN A 249 32.19 -14.80 -3.88
CA ASN A 249 31.90 -15.44 -5.17
C ASN A 249 30.39 -15.44 -5.51
N LEU A 250 29.57 -14.85 -4.64
CA LEU A 250 28.11 -15.01 -4.67
C LEU A 250 27.42 -13.99 -5.61
N PHE A 251 28.05 -12.83 -5.84
CA PHE A 251 27.56 -11.75 -6.70
C PHE A 251 28.73 -10.85 -7.12
N GLN A 252 28.55 -10.07 -8.19
CA GLN A 252 29.54 -9.07 -8.61
C GLN A 252 29.45 -7.83 -7.72
N ILE A 253 30.57 -7.44 -7.10
CA ILE A 253 30.68 -6.21 -6.31
C ILE A 253 31.13 -5.10 -7.25
N ASP A 254 30.37 -4.00 -7.28
CA ASP A 254 30.73 -2.81 -8.05
C ASP A 254 32.02 -2.20 -7.43
N PRO A 255 33.10 -2.02 -8.21
CA PRO A 255 34.40 -1.57 -7.68
C PRO A 255 34.40 -0.13 -7.16
N THR A 256 33.32 0.63 -7.39
CA THR A 256 33.19 2.04 -6.99
C THR A 256 33.14 2.28 -5.47
N ILE A 257 33.03 1.22 -4.66
CA ILE A 257 33.07 1.31 -3.19
C ILE A 257 34.53 1.39 -2.67
N GLU A 258 35.54 1.11 -3.49
CA GLU A 258 36.96 1.16 -3.04
C GLU A 258 37.54 2.59 -2.99
N ASP A 259 36.98 3.58 -3.71
CA ASP A 259 37.65 4.88 -3.90
C ASP A 259 37.36 5.94 -2.82
N ASP A 260 36.34 5.76 -1.97
CA ASP A 260 35.98 6.79 -0.97
C ASP A 260 36.69 6.64 0.39
N ASN A 261 37.44 5.56 0.61
CA ASN A 261 38.14 5.30 1.89
C ASN A 261 39.67 5.43 1.83
N SER A 262 40.25 5.84 0.70
CA SER A 262 41.72 5.86 0.53
C SER A 262 42.34 7.22 0.14
N SER A 263 41.57 8.31 0.03
CA SER A 263 42.11 9.62 -0.37
C SER A 263 42.04 10.69 0.75
N GLY A 264 42.54 10.32 1.93
CA GLY A 264 42.98 11.28 2.94
C GLY A 264 44.44 11.67 2.71
N GLU A 265 44.67 12.96 2.45
CA GLU A 265 45.93 13.72 2.50
C GLU A 265 46.76 13.96 1.21
N ALA A 266 46.53 15.18 0.70
CA ALA A 266 47.53 16.19 0.35
C ALA A 266 48.42 16.03 -0.91
N LYS A 267 48.15 16.87 -1.92
CA LYS A 267 49.01 18.00 -2.38
C LYS A 267 48.43 18.62 -3.67
N GLN A 268 47.95 19.86 -3.60
CA GLN A 268 48.64 21.12 -3.94
C GLN A 268 48.33 21.60 -5.37
N GLN A 269 47.58 22.71 -5.39
CA GLN A 269 47.49 23.76 -6.40
C GLN A 269 48.38 23.65 -7.65
N GLN A 270 47.74 23.71 -8.83
CA GLN A 270 48.17 24.63 -9.88
C GLN A 270 46.97 25.10 -10.70
N HIS A 271 46.73 26.42 -10.67
CA HIS A 271 46.13 27.19 -11.78
C HIS A 271 46.73 26.69 -13.11
N GLY A 272 45.99 26.44 -14.19
CA GLY A 272 44.95 27.26 -14.78
C GLY A 272 45.52 27.79 -16.09
N GLU A 273 45.09 27.23 -17.23
CA GLU A 273 45.03 27.97 -18.50
C GLU A 273 44.16 27.20 -19.53
N LEU A 274 43.06 27.85 -19.88
CA LEU A 274 42.22 27.57 -21.04
C LEU A 274 42.86 28.27 -22.26
N ASN A 275 43.08 27.55 -23.35
CA ASN A 275 42.40 27.81 -24.64
C ASN A 275 43.11 27.18 -25.84
N GLY A 276 42.28 26.66 -26.75
CA GLY A 276 42.44 26.95 -28.18
C GLY A 276 43.21 25.94 -29.00
N HIS A 277 42.54 24.88 -29.44
CA HIS A 277 42.95 24.11 -30.61
C HIS A 277 42.10 24.50 -31.83
N ARG A 278 42.76 24.99 -32.89
CA ARG A 278 42.41 24.72 -34.30
C ARG A 278 43.55 25.16 -35.25
N PRO A 279 43.61 24.66 -36.49
CA PRO A 279 44.48 23.54 -36.81
C PRO A 279 45.47 23.85 -37.94
N GLN A 280 46.54 23.08 -38.02
CA GLN A 280 47.10 22.44 -39.22
C GLN A 280 48.16 21.42 -38.80
#